data_AF-A0A4V2T289-F1
#
_entry.id   AF-A0A4V2T289-F1
#
_cell.length_a   1.000
_cell.length_b   1.000
_cell.length_c   1.000
_cell.angle_alpha   90.00
_cell.angle_beta   90.00
_cell.angle_gamma   90.00
#
_symmetry.space_group_name_H-M   'P 1'
#
loop_
_entity.id
_entity.type
_entity.pdbx_description
1 polymer ?
#
loop_
_entity_poly.entity_id
_entity_poly.type
_entity_poly.pdbx_seq_one_letter_code
_entity_poly.pdbx_strand_id
1 'polypeptide(L)'
;MKFITITFITFFILGCLPFEPAPSGVFVTYNFCTHPIELKNDDVLESPDKNKKSSIININHNKVNLSFSSEELNKQIEKVYFIEEGMKKYFFVDIYKEDRVNLIDCPENAKSTGDGNWIRAK
;
A
#
# COMPACT_ATOMS: atom_id res chain seq x y z
N MET A 1 7.36 -2.01 -58.20
CA MET A 1 7.99 -1.87 -56.87
C MET A 1 6.89 -1.61 -55.84
N LYS A 2 6.21 -2.68 -55.38
CA LYS A 2 4.99 -2.61 -54.54
C LYS A 2 5.25 -2.96 -53.06
N PHE A 3 6.51 -3.16 -52.68
CA PHE A 3 6.90 -3.65 -51.35
C PHE A 3 7.50 -2.56 -50.44
N ILE A 4 7.64 -1.31 -50.91
CA ILE A 4 8.31 -0.24 -50.13
C ILE A 4 7.33 0.45 -49.16
N THR A 5 6.02 0.31 -49.34
CA THR A 5 5.02 1.01 -48.53
C THR A 5 4.69 0.34 -47.19
N ILE A 6 5.26 -0.84 -46.90
CA ILE A 6 4.90 -1.63 -45.70
C ILE A 6 5.91 -1.44 -44.54
N THR A 7 7.08 -0.85 -44.78
CA THR A 7 8.16 -0.79 -43.77
C THR A 7 8.13 0.42 -42.85
N PHE A 8 7.28 1.42 -43.08
CA PHE A 8 7.25 2.66 -42.28
C PHE A 8 6.17 2.70 -41.19
N ILE A 9 5.21 1.78 -41.18
CA ILE A 9 4.06 1.82 -40.26
C ILE A 9 4.31 1.02 -38.97
N THR A 10 5.24 0.07 -38.98
CA THR A 10 5.55 -0.78 -37.82
C THR A 10 6.47 -0.13 -36.78
N PHE A 11 7.06 1.04 -37.06
CA PHE A 11 7.97 1.74 -36.12
C PHE A 11 7.26 2.71 -35.16
N PHE A 12 5.96 2.97 -35.35
CA PHE A 12 5.19 3.93 -34.54
C PHE A 12 4.36 3.32 -33.41
N ILE A 13 4.49 2.01 -33.16
CA ILE A 13 3.75 1.31 -32.09
C ILE A 13 4.62 0.92 -30.90
N LEU A 14 5.81 1.51 -30.76
CA LEU A 14 6.40 1.71 -29.43
C LEU A 14 5.62 2.84 -28.74
N GLY A 15 4.36 2.55 -28.43
CA GLY A 15 3.63 3.35 -27.47
C GLY A 15 4.45 3.39 -26.20
N CYS A 16 4.91 4.58 -25.82
CA CYS A 16 5.23 4.86 -24.42
C CYS A 16 3.97 4.55 -23.62
N LEU A 17 3.87 3.33 -23.10
CA LEU A 17 3.05 3.09 -21.94
C LEU A 17 3.58 4.06 -20.86
N PRO A 18 2.70 4.80 -20.16
CA PRO A 18 3.15 5.56 -19.00
C PRO A 18 3.87 4.58 -18.09
N PHE A 19 5.16 4.81 -17.87
CA PHE A 19 5.96 3.99 -16.98
C PHE A 19 5.41 4.28 -15.58
N GLU A 20 4.54 3.40 -15.08
CA GLU A 20 4.17 3.44 -13.66
C GLU A 20 5.47 3.38 -12.86
N PRO A 21 5.63 4.24 -11.83
CA PRO A 21 6.85 4.25 -11.06
C PRO A 21 7.10 2.85 -10.49
N ALA A 22 8.30 2.31 -10.73
CA ALA A 22 8.65 0.98 -10.25
C ALA A 22 8.50 0.95 -8.72
N PRO A 23 7.90 -0.13 -8.17
CA PRO A 23 7.73 -0.23 -6.73
C PRO A 23 9.10 -0.17 -6.04
N SER A 24 9.24 0.78 -5.12
CA SER A 24 10.45 1.03 -4.33
C SER A 24 10.47 0.23 -3.04
N GLY A 25 9.30 -0.22 -2.56
CA GLY A 25 9.20 -0.99 -1.32
C GLY A 25 7.81 -1.53 -1.03
N VAL A 26 7.60 -2.03 0.18
CA VAL A 26 6.34 -2.65 0.62
C VAL A 26 5.79 -2.05 1.91
N PHE A 27 4.45 -1.96 1.98
CA PHE A 27 3.71 -1.71 3.20
C PHE A 27 3.37 -3.01 3.91
N VAL A 28 3.74 -3.07 5.20
CA VAL A 28 3.31 -4.14 6.11
C VAL A 28 2.41 -3.52 7.17
N THR A 29 1.15 -3.91 7.20
CA THR A 29 0.21 -3.45 8.22
C THR A 29 0.11 -4.47 9.33
N TYR A 30 0.15 -4.00 10.57
CA TYR A 30 0.00 -4.80 11.78
C TYR A 30 -1.29 -4.43 12.49
N ASN A 31 -2.04 -5.45 12.94
CA ASN A 31 -3.13 -5.26 13.89
C ASN A 31 -2.73 -5.69 15.31
N PHE A 32 -2.44 -4.74 16.19
CA PHE A 32 -2.21 -4.89 17.63
C PHE A 32 -3.36 -4.33 18.49
N CYS A 33 -4.46 -3.91 17.88
CA CYS A 33 -5.68 -3.56 18.60
C CYS A 33 -6.36 -4.80 19.20
N THR A 34 -7.30 -4.58 20.13
CA THR A 34 -8.06 -5.67 20.78
C THR A 34 -9.25 -6.16 19.97
N HIS A 35 -9.46 -5.62 18.77
CA HIS A 35 -10.52 -6.01 17.84
C HIS A 35 -9.97 -6.04 16.40
N PRO A 36 -10.67 -6.71 15.47
CA PRO A 36 -10.34 -6.59 14.05
C PRO A 36 -10.43 -5.13 13.59
N ILE A 37 -9.58 -4.74 12.64
CA ILE A 37 -9.65 -3.42 12.01
C ILE A 37 -10.03 -3.55 10.55
N GLU A 38 -10.75 -2.54 10.05
CA GLU A 38 -11.10 -2.44 8.65
C GLU A 38 -10.12 -1.50 7.93
N LEU A 39 -9.24 -2.05 7.10
CA LEU A 39 -8.31 -1.26 6.30
C LEU A 39 -9.01 -0.59 5.12
N LYS A 40 -8.73 0.69 4.93
CA LYS A 40 -9.23 1.54 3.84
C LYS A 40 -8.07 2.29 3.17
N ASN A 41 -8.29 2.65 1.92
CA ASN A 41 -7.39 3.50 1.14
C ASN A 41 -8.24 4.49 0.34
N ASP A 42 -7.93 5.78 0.43
CA ASP A 42 -8.65 6.86 -0.26
C ASP A 42 -8.59 6.72 -1.80
N ASP A 43 -7.51 6.19 -2.40
CA ASP A 43 -7.40 5.97 -3.86
C ASP A 43 -8.31 4.84 -4.37
N VAL A 44 -8.62 3.88 -3.51
CA VAL A 44 -9.47 2.73 -3.88
C VAL A 44 -10.95 3.14 -3.95
N LEU A 45 -11.32 4.22 -3.27
CA LEU A 45 -12.69 4.74 -3.21
C LEU A 45 -13.11 5.50 -4.48
N GLU A 46 -12.17 5.96 -5.32
CA GLU A 46 -12.47 6.69 -6.56
C GLU A 46 -12.75 5.78 -7.77
N SER A 47 -12.50 4.47 -7.68
CA SER A 47 -12.85 3.54 -8.76
C SER A 47 -14.37 3.24 -8.74
N PRO A 48 -15.10 3.28 -9.87
CA PRO A 48 -16.55 3.07 -9.94
C PRO A 48 -17.00 1.65 -9.53
N ASP A 49 -16.04 0.74 -9.31
CA ASP A 49 -16.27 -0.57 -8.70
C ASP A 49 -16.36 -0.45 -7.17
N LYS A 50 -17.57 -0.11 -6.70
CA LYS A 50 -17.96 0.00 -5.27
C LYS A 50 -17.75 -1.28 -4.43
N ASN A 51 -17.21 -2.35 -5.02
CA ASN A 51 -17.02 -3.67 -4.42
C ASN A 51 -15.57 -4.04 -4.13
N LYS A 52 -14.62 -3.08 -4.15
CA LYS A 52 -13.26 -3.36 -3.66
C LYS A 52 -13.28 -3.49 -2.13
N LYS A 53 -13.50 -4.74 -1.69
CA LYS A 53 -13.43 -5.28 -0.33
C LYS A 53 -12.49 -4.45 0.55
N SER A 54 -13.05 -3.78 1.54
CA SER A 54 -12.27 -3.44 2.71
C SER A 54 -11.61 -4.70 3.25
N SER A 55 -10.33 -4.58 3.59
CA SER A 55 -9.57 -5.71 4.10
C SER A 55 -9.69 -5.70 5.61
N ILE A 56 -10.44 -6.66 6.17
CA ILE A 56 -10.44 -6.90 7.60
C ILE A 56 -9.12 -7.55 7.99
N ILE A 57 -8.41 -6.95 8.92
CA ILE A 57 -7.20 -7.52 9.53
C ILE A 57 -7.61 -7.97 10.94
N ASN A 58 -7.55 -9.27 11.20
CA ASN A 58 -7.87 -9.83 12.51
C ASN A 58 -6.82 -9.45 13.56
N ILE A 59 -7.21 -9.56 14.83
CA ILE A 59 -6.35 -9.29 15.98
C ILE A 59 -5.03 -10.07 15.87
N ASN A 60 -3.91 -9.40 16.11
CA ASN A 60 -2.54 -9.95 16.07
C ASN A 60 -2.11 -10.51 14.72
N HIS A 61 -2.87 -10.25 13.66
CA HIS A 61 -2.46 -10.61 12.32
C HIS A 61 -1.83 -9.40 11.65
N ASN A 62 -0.85 -9.67 10.79
CA ASN A 62 -0.29 -8.68 9.89
C ASN A 62 -0.68 -9.01 8.44
N LYS A 63 -0.65 -7.98 7.60
CA LYS A 63 -0.91 -8.12 6.17
C LYS A 63 0.10 -7.29 5.39
N VAL A 64 0.75 -7.93 4.43
CA VAL A 64 1.53 -7.22 3.41
C VAL A 64 0.52 -6.69 2.39
N ASN A 65 0.33 -5.38 2.36
CA ASN A 65 -0.83 -4.78 1.73
C ASN A 65 -0.55 -4.28 0.31
N LEU A 66 0.54 -3.55 0.11
CA LEU A 66 0.76 -2.76 -1.10
C LEU A 66 2.26 -2.53 -1.32
N SER A 67 2.68 -2.49 -2.57
CA SER A 67 3.98 -1.93 -2.94
C SER A 67 3.86 -0.42 -3.14
N PHE A 68 4.86 0.36 -2.73
CA PHE A 68 4.87 1.82 -2.82
C PHE A 68 5.95 2.35 -3.75
N SER A 69 5.77 3.57 -4.25
CA SER A 69 6.80 4.35 -4.92
C SER A 69 7.42 5.33 -3.93
N SER A 70 8.75 5.43 -3.90
CA SER A 70 9.46 6.34 -2.98
C SER A 70 9.12 7.82 -3.25
N GLU A 71 8.92 8.19 -4.51
CA GLU A 71 8.60 9.58 -4.92
C GLU A 71 7.29 10.09 -4.32
N GLU A 72 6.39 9.18 -3.94
CA GLU A 72 5.06 9.53 -3.42
C GLU A 72 4.75 8.91 -2.05
N LEU A 73 5.75 8.36 -1.35
CA LEU A 73 5.55 7.58 -0.13
C LEU A 73 4.68 8.31 0.90
N ASN A 74 4.96 9.58 1.18
CA ASN A 74 4.19 10.38 2.15
C ASN A 74 2.72 10.52 1.73
N LYS A 75 2.46 10.80 0.44
CA LYS A 75 1.09 10.88 -0.08
C LYS A 75 0.37 9.53 -0.01
N GLN A 76 1.08 8.44 -0.26
CA GLN A 76 0.51 7.10 -0.19
C GLN A 76 0.18 6.70 1.25
N ILE A 77 1.02 7.07 2.23
CA ILE A 77 0.77 6.88 3.66
C ILE A 77 -0.49 7.63 4.11
N GLU A 78 -0.65 8.91 3.73
CA GLU A 78 -1.78 9.76 4.14
C GLU A 78 -3.14 9.21 3.69
N LYS A 79 -3.15 8.45 2.59
CA LYS A 79 -4.35 7.85 2.01
C LYS A 79 -4.76 6.55 2.68
N VAL A 80 -3.87 5.92 3.46
CA VAL A 80 -4.13 4.63 4.11
C VAL A 80 -4.55 4.85 5.56
N TYR A 81 -5.71 4.32 5.92
CA TYR A 81 -6.30 4.47 7.24
C TYR A 81 -7.09 3.23 7.64
N PHE A 82 -7.49 3.17 8.90
CA PHE A 82 -8.38 2.13 9.39
C PHE A 82 -9.60 2.73 10.08
N ILE A 83 -10.65 1.94 10.14
CA ILE A 83 -11.84 2.27 10.94
C ILE A 83 -11.77 1.53 12.26
N GLU A 84 -11.86 2.28 13.35
CA GLU A 84 -12.00 1.78 14.71
C GLU A 84 -13.24 2.42 15.33
N GLU A 85 -14.18 1.60 15.79
CA GLU A 85 -15.45 2.05 16.37
C GLU A 85 -16.22 3.05 15.48
N GLY A 86 -16.12 2.91 14.15
CA GLY A 86 -16.75 3.81 13.18
C GLY A 86 -16.00 5.11 12.93
N MET A 87 -14.86 5.35 13.57
CA MET A 87 -14.02 6.52 13.37
C MET A 87 -12.81 6.22 12.48
N LYS A 88 -12.50 7.15 11.56
CA LYS A 88 -11.25 7.12 10.76
C LYS A 88 -10.06 7.38 11.67
N LYS A 89 -9.11 6.44 11.71
CA LYS A 89 -7.84 6.55 12.43
C LYS A 89 -6.66 6.29 11.50
N TYR A 90 -5.55 6.97 11.80
CA TYR A 90 -4.31 6.85 11.06
C TYR A 90 -3.34 5.92 11.79
N PHE A 91 -2.52 5.23 11.00
CA PHE A 91 -1.49 4.35 11.53
C PHE A 91 -0.33 5.13 12.13
N PHE A 92 0.30 4.54 13.15
CA PHE A 92 1.68 4.89 13.45
C PHE A 92 2.58 4.32 12.35
N VAL A 93 3.50 5.13 11.85
CA VAL A 93 4.31 4.79 10.68
C VAL A 93 5.76 4.65 11.10
N ASP A 94 6.32 3.47 10.83
CA ASP A 94 7.73 3.17 11.03
C ASP A 94 8.36 2.77 9.70
N ILE A 95 9.33 3.55 9.24
CA ILE A 95 10.04 3.31 7.99
C ILE A 95 11.33 2.56 8.34
N TYR A 96 11.32 1.25 8.07
CA TYR A 96 12.48 0.40 8.30
C TYR A 96 13.24 0.20 7.00
N LYS A 97 14.37 0.89 6.86
CA LYS A 97 15.09 1.00 5.59
C LYS A 97 14.22 1.63 4.49
N GLU A 98 14.80 1.90 3.33
CA GLU A 98 14.12 2.62 2.24
C GLU A 98 13.02 1.80 1.55
N ASP A 99 12.93 0.49 1.83
CA ASP A 99 12.10 -0.47 1.11
C ASP A 99 10.95 -1.08 1.94
N ARG A 100 10.82 -0.73 3.23
CA ARG A 100 9.74 -1.25 4.08
C ARG A 100 9.13 -0.19 4.97
N VAL A 101 7.81 -0.06 4.86
CA VAL A 101 7.02 0.81 5.73
C VAL A 101 6.04 -0.02 6.54
N ASN A 102 6.19 0.03 7.85
CA ASN A 102 5.31 -0.60 8.81
C ASN A 102 4.18 0.37 9.18
N LEU A 103 2.95 -0.07 8.95
CA LEU A 103 1.71 0.63 9.35
C LEU A 103 1.16 -0.06 10.59
N ILE A 104 1.23 0.60 11.74
CA ILE A 104 0.98 0.01 13.06
C ILE A 104 -0.27 0.66 13.64
N ASP A 105 -1.32 -0.12 13.88
CA ASP A 105 -2.44 0.31 14.71
C ASP A 105 -2.12 0.04 16.20
N CYS A 106 -2.86 0.71 17.10
CA CYS A 106 -2.70 0.61 18.55
C CYS A 106 -1.23 0.47 19.03
N PRO A 107 -0.36 1.45 18.70
CA PRO A 107 1.10 1.33 18.90
C PRO A 107 1.50 1.18 20.37
N GLU A 108 0.65 1.59 21.31
CA GLU A 108 0.82 1.36 22.75
C GLU A 108 0.88 -0.13 23.14
N ASN A 109 0.36 -1.00 22.28
CA ASN A 109 0.40 -2.47 22.43
C ASN A 109 1.50 -3.11 21.59
N ALA A 110 2.35 -2.33 20.92
CA ALA A 110 3.34 -2.80 19.97
C ALA A 110 4.77 -2.61 20.49
N LYS A 111 5.68 -3.47 20.05
CA LYS A 111 7.12 -3.35 20.30
C LYS A 111 7.91 -3.71 19.05
N SER A 112 8.86 -2.85 18.69
CA SER A 112 9.84 -3.16 17.64
C SER A 112 10.79 -4.26 18.09
N THR A 113 11.10 -5.18 17.19
CA THR A 113 12.06 -6.26 17.41
C THR A 113 13.49 -5.89 17.00
N GLY A 114 13.67 -4.73 16.34
CA GLY A 114 14.97 -4.24 15.88
C GLY A 114 15.42 -4.79 14.51
N ASP A 115 14.74 -5.78 13.96
CA ASP A 115 15.02 -6.34 12.62
C ASP A 115 14.07 -5.81 11.52
N GLY A 116 13.24 -4.82 11.86
CA GLY A 116 12.21 -4.25 11.02
C GLY A 116 10.82 -4.84 11.22
N ASN A 117 10.67 -5.84 12.07
CA ASN A 117 9.38 -6.39 12.46
C ASN A 117 8.85 -5.80 13.77
N TRP A 118 7.54 -5.87 13.94
CA TRP A 118 6.83 -5.50 15.15
C TRP A 118 6.08 -6.70 15.73
N ILE A 119 6.02 -6.75 17.05
CA ILE A 119 5.30 -7.77 17.83
C ILE A 119 4.39 -7.10 18.85
N ARG A 120 3.41 -7.85 19.36
CA ARG A 120 2.58 -7.43 20.47
C ARG A 120 3.40 -7.38 21.76
N ALA A 121 3.30 -6.28 22.50
CA ALA A 121 4.00 -6.04 23.76
C ALA A 121 3.17 -6.38 25.01
N LYS A 122 1.84 -6.41 24.88
CA LYS A 122 0.88 -6.63 25.97
C LYS A 122 -0.31 -7.46 25.51
#